data_AF-A0A975KD05-F1
#
_entry.id   AF-A0A975KD05-F1
#
_cell.length_a   1.000
_cell.length_b   1.000
_cell.length_c   1.000
_cell.angle_alpha   90.00
_cell.angle_beta   90.00
_cell.angle_gamma   90.00
#
_symmetry.space_group_name_H-M   'P 1'
#
loop_
_entity.id
_entity.type
_entity.pdbx_description
1 polymer ?
#
loop_
_entity_poly.entity_id
_entity_poly.type
_entity_poly.pdbx_seq_one_letter_code
_entity_poly.pdbx_strand_id
1 'polypeptide(L)'
;MPEVADSCGLSYTGLEQHLLFYHKDLVKRRIRIRKKALRRQRKGEITGRGTVHAPSPELVEKYAEAVHLYATTPMSAARIAGKTGVSKKGFYEHLQRWHLDLVCRRKNIPYEEGRLVDWSKVRKYNPATKAKYAEAIRRLKESGLPTAQVAAEFGLQPEAFRSYLKEHEPELYARKGMVRTDTGGAVSRRSMEKYSEAMHLYGTTTESVKSLARRFGFNDCSFGQFIRRNFPELVEKHNEIVQKKGKQNK
;
A
#
# COMPACT_ATOMS: atom_id res chain seq x y z
N MET A 1 -47.18 7.25 -11.20
CA MET A 1 -48.56 7.10 -10.65
C MET A 1 -49.44 8.21 -11.19
N PRO A 2 -49.05 9.51 -11.10
CA PRO A 2 -49.80 10.59 -11.77
C PRO A 2 -49.83 10.39 -13.29
N GLU A 3 -48.67 10.23 -13.92
CA GLU A 3 -48.55 9.97 -15.38
C GLU A 3 -49.35 8.75 -15.87
N VAL A 4 -49.49 7.71 -15.03
CA VAL A 4 -50.24 6.49 -15.37
C VAL A 4 -51.75 6.71 -15.22
N ALA A 5 -52.16 7.47 -14.20
CA ALA A 5 -53.54 7.87 -14.02
C ALA A 5 -53.99 8.76 -15.20
N ASP A 6 -53.15 9.73 -15.57
CA ASP A 6 -53.39 10.62 -16.71
C ASP A 6 -53.44 9.85 -18.04
N SER A 7 -52.50 8.92 -18.28
CA SER A 7 -52.50 8.11 -19.51
C SER A 7 -53.71 7.18 -19.63
N CYS A 8 -54.29 6.77 -18.50
CA CYS A 8 -55.45 5.89 -18.45
C CYS A 8 -56.78 6.64 -18.27
N GLY A 9 -56.77 7.97 -18.25
CA GLY A 9 -57.97 8.79 -18.04
C GLY A 9 -58.62 8.60 -16.66
N LEU A 10 -57.86 8.18 -15.66
CA LEU A 10 -58.34 7.94 -14.29
C LEU A 10 -57.95 9.09 -13.37
N SER A 11 -58.80 9.39 -12.40
CA SER A 11 -58.41 10.25 -11.28
C SER A 11 -57.25 9.61 -10.50
N TYR A 12 -56.19 10.38 -10.25
CA TYR A 12 -55.05 9.95 -9.44
C TYR A 12 -55.47 9.34 -8.10
N THR A 13 -56.39 9.99 -7.39
CA THR A 13 -56.89 9.53 -6.08
C THR A 13 -57.75 8.28 -6.21
N GLY A 14 -58.53 8.15 -7.28
CA GLY A 14 -59.34 6.96 -7.57
C GLY A 14 -58.48 5.72 -7.82
N LEU A 15 -57.45 5.87 -8.66
CA LEU A 15 -56.49 4.79 -8.93
C LEU A 15 -55.70 4.40 -7.67
N GLU A 16 -55.31 5.39 -6.86
CA GLU A 16 -54.61 5.14 -5.59
C GLU A 16 -55.47 4.34 -4.61
N GLN A 17 -56.73 4.73 -4.40
CA GLN A 17 -57.66 4.01 -3.53
C GLN A 17 -57.95 2.59 -4.04
N HIS A 18 -58.14 2.43 -5.35
CA HIS A 18 -58.37 1.12 -5.96
C HIS A 18 -57.20 0.16 -5.73
N LEU A 19 -55.96 0.63 -5.90
CA LEU A 19 -54.76 -0.16 -5.65
C LEU A 19 -54.57 -0.50 -4.16
N LEU A 20 -54.91 0.42 -3.26
CA LEU A 20 -54.85 0.21 -1.81
C LEU A 20 -55.87 -0.82 -1.33
N PHE A 21 -57.07 -0.84 -1.93
CA PHE A 21 -58.16 -1.70 -1.48
C PHE A 21 -58.10 -3.09 -2.13
N TYR A 22 -57.95 -3.16 -3.46
CA TYR A 22 -58.06 -4.40 -4.23
C TYR A 22 -56.72 -5.05 -4.56
N HIS A 23 -55.63 -4.27 -4.61
CA HIS A 23 -54.30 -4.77 -4.98
C HIS A 23 -53.26 -4.60 -3.87
N LYS A 24 -53.65 -4.96 -2.63
CA LYS A 24 -52.82 -4.86 -1.42
C LYS A 24 -51.44 -5.51 -1.58
N ASP A 25 -51.33 -6.61 -2.32
CA ASP A 25 -50.07 -7.32 -2.52
C ASP A 25 -49.10 -6.55 -3.44
N LEU A 26 -49.59 -5.83 -4.45
CA LEU A 26 -48.77 -4.95 -5.28
C LEU A 26 -48.20 -3.79 -4.44
N VAL A 27 -49.03 -3.21 -3.56
CA VAL A 27 -48.61 -2.15 -2.65
C VAL A 27 -47.56 -2.65 -1.65
N LYS A 28 -47.78 -3.81 -1.02
CA LYS A 28 -46.81 -4.46 -0.12
C LYS A 28 -45.50 -4.78 -0.84
N ARG A 29 -45.56 -5.28 -2.08
CA ARG A 29 -44.38 -5.54 -2.92
C ARG A 29 -43.59 -4.26 -3.20
N ARG A 30 -44.27 -3.17 -3.56
CA ARG A 30 -43.65 -1.85 -3.78
C ARG A 30 -42.99 -1.29 -2.51
N ILE A 31 -43.64 -1.41 -1.34
CA ILE A 31 -43.06 -1.00 -0.05
C ILE A 31 -41.80 -1.84 0.24
N ARG A 32 -41.84 -3.15 0.00
CA ARG A 32 -40.68 -4.05 0.18
C ARG A 32 -39.51 -3.68 -0.73
N ILE A 33 -39.78 -3.36 -2.00
CA ILE A 33 -38.78 -2.89 -2.97
C ILE A 33 -38.15 -1.57 -2.47
N ARG A 34 -38.97 -0.59 -2.07
CA ARG A 34 -38.49 0.68 -1.51
C ARG A 34 -37.64 0.51 -0.25
N LYS A 35 -38.06 -0.36 0.67
CA LYS A 35 -37.32 -0.67 1.91
C LYS A 35 -35.96 -1.32 1.62
N LYS A 36 -35.86 -2.16 0.58
CA LYS A 36 -34.59 -2.73 0.11
C LYS A 36 -33.71 -1.68 -0.57
N ALA A 37 -34.30 -0.80 -1.40
CA ALA A 37 -33.62 0.26 -2.13
C ALA A 37 -33.07 1.40 -1.24
N LEU A 38 -33.70 1.67 -0.10
CA LEU A 38 -33.24 2.66 0.89
C LEU A 38 -31.78 2.47 1.31
N ARG A 39 -31.29 1.22 1.29
CA ARG A 39 -29.93 0.86 1.71
C ARG A 39 -28.94 0.65 0.55
N ARG A 40 -29.41 0.68 -0.71
CA ARG A 40 -28.61 0.40 -1.90
C ARG A 40 -28.95 1.39 -3.01
N GLN A 41 -28.20 2.48 -3.10
CA GLN A 41 -28.27 3.39 -4.24
C GLN A 41 -27.31 2.88 -5.32
N ARG A 42 -27.80 1.98 -6.18
CA ARG A 42 -27.08 1.52 -7.36
C ARG A 42 -27.55 2.29 -8.57
N LYS A 43 -26.63 2.67 -9.46
CA LYS A 43 -26.99 3.39 -10.69
C LYS A 43 -28.00 2.58 -11.50
N GLY A 44 -29.07 3.23 -11.96
CA GLY A 44 -30.15 2.60 -12.73
C GLY A 44 -31.19 1.83 -11.90
N GLU A 45 -30.98 1.61 -10.60
CA GLU A 45 -31.98 0.99 -9.73
C GLU A 45 -32.95 2.04 -9.17
N ILE A 46 -34.17 1.61 -8.83
CA ILE A 46 -35.21 2.47 -8.24
C ILE A 46 -34.80 2.81 -6.80
N THR A 47 -34.71 4.10 -6.48
CA THR A 47 -34.43 4.59 -5.12
C THR A 47 -35.62 4.44 -4.18
N GLY A 48 -35.40 4.64 -2.87
CA GLY A 48 -36.49 4.65 -1.88
C GLY A 48 -37.61 5.67 -2.18
N ARG A 49 -37.31 6.73 -2.93
CA ARG A 49 -38.28 7.74 -3.39
C ARG A 49 -39.11 7.27 -4.60
N GLY A 50 -38.74 6.17 -5.23
CA GLY A 50 -39.43 5.62 -6.40
C GLY A 50 -38.96 6.18 -7.74
N THR A 51 -37.94 7.04 -7.75
CA THR A 51 -37.25 7.50 -8.97
C THR A 51 -36.04 6.63 -9.25
N VAL A 52 -35.69 6.48 -10.53
CA VAL A 52 -34.45 5.80 -10.94
C VAL A 52 -33.24 6.59 -10.45
N HIS A 53 -32.23 5.90 -9.90
CA HIS A 53 -30.97 6.52 -9.51
C HIS A 53 -30.13 6.84 -10.76
N ALA A 54 -30.39 8.00 -11.36
CA ALA A 54 -29.73 8.51 -12.55
C ALA A 54 -29.44 10.01 -12.42
N PRO A 55 -28.41 10.54 -13.10
CA PRO A 55 -28.17 11.98 -13.17
C PRO A 55 -29.34 12.67 -13.89
N SER A 56 -29.63 13.92 -13.54
CA SER A 56 -30.61 14.71 -14.30
C SER A 56 -30.11 14.98 -15.72
N PRO A 57 -30.99 15.10 -16.73
CA PRO A 57 -30.59 15.37 -18.11
C PRO A 57 -29.71 16.61 -18.26
N GLU A 58 -30.06 17.70 -17.58
CA GLU A 58 -29.27 18.95 -17.55
C GLU A 58 -27.84 18.73 -17.04
N LEU A 59 -27.66 17.85 -16.04
CA LEU A 59 -26.35 17.56 -15.48
C LEU A 59 -25.52 16.68 -16.42
N VAL A 60 -26.17 15.77 -17.16
CA VAL A 60 -25.52 14.96 -18.19
C VAL A 60 -25.00 15.86 -19.29
N GLU A 61 -25.82 16.77 -19.80
CA GLU A 61 -25.44 17.70 -20.86
C GLU A 61 -24.28 18.61 -20.43
N LYS A 62 -24.39 19.20 -19.23
CA LYS A 62 -23.35 20.08 -18.67
C LYS A 62 -21.96 19.43 -18.58
N TYR A 63 -21.88 18.14 -18.27
CA TYR A 63 -20.61 17.44 -18.11
C TYR A 63 -20.25 16.54 -19.30
N ALA A 64 -21.09 16.45 -20.34
CA ALA A 64 -20.92 15.52 -21.46
C ALA A 64 -19.54 15.65 -22.12
N GLU A 65 -19.14 16.88 -22.47
CA GLU A 65 -17.84 17.16 -23.10
C GLU A 65 -16.67 16.81 -22.15
N ALA A 66 -16.78 17.19 -20.88
CA ALA A 66 -15.74 16.93 -19.88
C ALA A 66 -15.56 15.42 -19.63
N VAL A 67 -16.66 14.66 -19.58
CA VAL A 67 -16.64 13.19 -19.44
C VAL A 67 -16.05 12.55 -20.70
N HIS A 68 -16.41 13.04 -21.88
CA HIS A 68 -15.84 12.54 -23.14
C HIS A 68 -14.31 12.72 -23.17
N LEU A 69 -13.82 13.93 -22.89
CA LEU A 69 -12.38 14.20 -22.79
C LEU A 69 -11.70 13.34 -21.71
N TYR A 70 -12.40 13.07 -20.61
CA TYR A 70 -11.90 12.19 -19.57
C TYR A 70 -11.81 10.72 -20.03
N ALA A 71 -12.73 10.25 -20.87
CA ALA A 71 -12.67 8.89 -21.39
C ALA A 71 -11.55 8.72 -22.43
N THR A 72 -11.33 9.71 -23.30
CA THR A 72 -10.51 9.56 -24.52
C THR A 72 -9.07 10.05 -24.39
N THR A 73 -8.78 10.94 -23.44
CA THR A 73 -7.48 11.62 -23.36
C THR A 73 -6.75 11.28 -22.05
N PRO A 74 -5.39 11.27 -21.98
CA PRO A 74 -4.65 11.11 -20.71
C PRO A 74 -4.66 12.35 -19.79
N MET A 75 -5.39 13.41 -20.13
CA MET A 75 -5.44 14.65 -19.36
C MET A 75 -6.05 14.47 -17.96
N SER A 76 -5.56 15.23 -16.99
CA SER A 76 -6.12 15.23 -15.62
C SER A 76 -7.50 15.87 -15.58
N ALA A 77 -8.36 15.42 -14.65
CA ALA A 77 -9.68 16.01 -14.44
C ALA A 77 -9.62 17.52 -14.15
N ALA A 78 -8.59 17.99 -13.44
CA ALA A 78 -8.38 19.42 -13.21
C ALA A 78 -8.10 20.21 -14.49
N ARG A 79 -7.34 19.64 -15.43
CA ARG A 79 -7.03 20.29 -16.72
C ARG A 79 -8.23 20.25 -17.66
N ILE A 80 -9.00 19.17 -17.64
CA ILE A 80 -10.24 19.03 -18.40
C ILE A 80 -11.27 20.05 -17.91
N ALA A 81 -11.48 20.15 -16.59
CA ALA A 81 -12.41 21.11 -16.00
C ALA A 81 -12.08 22.56 -16.39
N GLY A 82 -10.79 22.91 -16.42
CA GLY A 82 -10.34 24.22 -16.90
C GLY A 82 -10.61 24.47 -18.39
N LYS A 83 -10.54 23.43 -19.24
CA LYS A 83 -10.83 23.55 -20.67
C LYS A 83 -12.33 23.70 -20.96
N THR A 84 -13.17 22.94 -20.25
CA THR A 84 -14.62 22.91 -20.52
C THR A 84 -15.41 23.92 -19.66
N GLY A 85 -14.72 24.78 -18.90
CA GLY A 85 -15.36 25.81 -18.06
C GLY A 85 -16.16 25.28 -16.87
N VAL A 86 -16.06 23.98 -16.54
CA VAL A 86 -16.78 23.41 -15.40
C VAL A 86 -15.98 23.54 -14.10
N SER A 87 -16.68 23.61 -12.96
CA SER A 87 -16.01 23.62 -11.66
C SER A 87 -15.22 22.32 -11.45
N LYS A 88 -13.94 22.44 -11.06
CA LYS A 88 -13.08 21.29 -10.74
C LYS A 88 -13.74 20.37 -9.72
N LYS A 89 -14.24 20.93 -8.61
CA LYS A 89 -14.89 20.18 -7.54
C LYS A 89 -16.15 19.47 -8.04
N GLY A 90 -17.02 20.20 -8.73
CA GLY A 90 -18.27 19.64 -9.28
C GLY A 90 -18.02 18.52 -10.29
N PHE A 91 -17.01 18.67 -11.14
CA PHE A 91 -16.63 17.63 -12.10
C PHE A 91 -16.11 16.37 -11.41
N TYR A 92 -15.28 16.51 -10.38
CA TYR A 92 -14.83 15.36 -9.58
C TYR A 92 -15.98 14.63 -8.89
N GLU A 93 -16.92 15.37 -8.29
CA GLU A 93 -18.11 14.79 -7.65
C GLU A 93 -19.00 14.07 -8.67
N HIS A 94 -19.17 14.65 -9.86
CA HIS A 94 -19.92 14.04 -10.95
C HIS A 94 -19.27 12.74 -11.44
N LEU A 95 -17.95 12.74 -11.64
CA LEU A 95 -17.19 11.55 -12.01
C LEU A 95 -17.28 10.45 -10.93
N GLN A 96 -17.10 10.81 -9.65
CA GLN A 96 -17.17 9.83 -8.56
C GLN A 96 -18.56 9.21 -8.41
N ARG A 97 -19.62 10.00 -8.65
CA ARG A 97 -21.00 9.55 -8.47
C ARG A 97 -21.53 8.77 -9.66
N TRP A 98 -21.20 9.19 -10.89
CA TRP A 98 -21.86 8.67 -12.10
C TRP A 98 -20.92 7.95 -13.08
N HIS A 99 -19.62 8.19 -12.99
CA HIS A 99 -18.62 7.65 -13.92
C HIS A 99 -17.43 7.03 -13.17
N LEU A 100 -17.72 6.37 -12.05
CA LEU A 100 -16.71 5.77 -11.19
C LEU A 100 -15.93 4.67 -11.92
N ASP A 101 -16.58 4.00 -12.86
CA ASP A 101 -15.99 3.04 -13.80
C ASP A 101 -14.84 3.65 -14.61
N LEU A 102 -14.99 4.88 -15.13
CA LEU A 102 -13.96 5.57 -15.89
C LEU A 102 -12.75 5.92 -15.01
N VAL A 103 -13.02 6.36 -13.77
CA VAL A 103 -11.97 6.67 -12.79
C VAL A 103 -11.18 5.41 -12.45
N CYS A 104 -11.87 4.29 -12.21
CA CYS A 104 -11.25 3.00 -11.90
C CYS A 104 -10.46 2.46 -13.09
N ARG A 105 -11.01 2.54 -14.31
CA ARG A 105 -10.34 2.14 -15.56
C ARG A 105 -9.00 2.85 -15.75
N ARG A 106 -8.98 4.18 -15.59
CA ARG A 106 -7.73 4.96 -15.67
C ARG A 106 -6.70 4.62 -14.61
N LYS A 107 -7.14 4.05 -13.49
CA LYS A 107 -6.28 3.64 -12.37
C LYS A 107 -5.95 2.15 -12.40
N ASN A 108 -6.40 1.40 -13.41
CA ASN A 108 -6.28 -0.05 -13.52
C ASN A 108 -6.86 -0.80 -12.32
N ILE A 109 -8.06 -0.41 -11.90
CA ILE A 109 -8.75 -1.01 -10.76
C ILE A 109 -10.02 -1.69 -11.25
N PRO A 110 -10.28 -2.93 -10.83
CA PRO A 110 -11.53 -3.60 -11.12
C PRO A 110 -12.68 -2.85 -10.42
N TYR A 111 -13.71 -2.52 -11.18
CA TYR A 111 -14.89 -1.82 -10.69
C TYR A 111 -16.15 -2.65 -10.95
N GLU A 112 -16.96 -2.79 -9.91
CA GLU A 112 -18.28 -3.43 -9.96
C GLU A 112 -19.28 -2.53 -9.23
N GLU A 113 -20.42 -2.24 -9.87
CA GLU A 113 -21.46 -1.36 -9.32
C GLU A 113 -21.99 -1.90 -7.97
N GLY A 114 -21.92 -1.07 -6.93
CA GLY A 114 -22.36 -1.44 -5.58
C GLY A 114 -21.36 -2.29 -4.77
N ARG A 115 -20.15 -2.54 -5.28
CA ARG A 115 -19.02 -3.04 -4.49
C ARG A 115 -18.16 -1.86 -4.03
N LEU A 116 -17.64 -1.93 -2.80
CA LEU A 116 -16.69 -0.94 -2.31
C LEU A 116 -15.40 -1.02 -3.14
N VAL A 117 -15.01 0.10 -3.74
CA VAL A 117 -13.75 0.21 -4.46
C VAL A 117 -12.61 0.25 -3.46
N ASP A 118 -11.67 -0.67 -3.60
CA ASP A 118 -10.45 -0.70 -2.78
C ASP A 118 -9.48 0.36 -3.27
N TRP A 119 -9.53 1.55 -2.65
CA TRP A 119 -8.66 2.64 -3.03
C TRP A 119 -7.20 2.45 -2.59
N SER A 120 -6.91 1.46 -1.74
CA SER A 120 -5.54 1.20 -1.26
C SER A 120 -4.59 0.75 -2.39
N LYS A 121 -5.16 0.19 -3.46
CA LYS A 121 -4.44 -0.22 -4.68
C LYS A 121 -4.29 0.91 -5.70
N VAL A 122 -5.01 2.03 -5.53
CA VAL A 122 -4.96 3.20 -6.41
C VAL A 122 -3.67 3.96 -6.14
N ARG A 123 -2.60 3.60 -6.84
CA ARG A 123 -1.40 4.42 -7.01
C ARG A 123 -1.00 5.18 -5.73
N LYS A 124 -0.52 4.44 -4.74
CA LYS A 124 -0.06 5.00 -3.45
C LYS A 124 1.06 6.05 -3.59
N TYR A 125 1.77 6.11 -4.72
CA TYR A 125 3.07 6.79 -4.75
C TYR A 125 3.27 7.74 -5.93
N ASN A 126 3.93 8.86 -5.61
CA ASN A 126 4.31 9.91 -6.53
C ASN A 126 5.47 9.43 -7.45
N PRO A 127 5.30 9.41 -8.78
CA PRO A 127 6.36 9.04 -9.73
C PRO A 127 7.64 9.86 -9.56
N ALA A 128 7.52 11.14 -9.19
CA ALA A 128 8.67 11.99 -8.93
C ALA A 128 9.50 11.49 -7.74
N THR A 129 8.84 11.00 -6.67
CA THR A 129 9.52 10.40 -5.51
C THR A 129 10.19 9.08 -5.88
N LYS A 130 9.57 8.26 -6.74
CA LYS A 130 10.21 7.04 -7.26
C LYS A 130 11.47 7.36 -8.05
N ALA A 131 11.41 8.37 -8.93
CA ALA A 131 12.57 8.82 -9.69
C ALA A 131 13.68 9.35 -8.77
N LYS A 132 13.33 10.10 -7.72
CA LYS A 132 14.28 10.62 -6.72
C LYS A 132 15.10 9.52 -6.05
N TYR A 133 14.49 8.38 -5.71
CA TYR A 133 15.18 7.29 -4.99
C TYR A 133 15.79 6.22 -5.90
N ALA A 134 15.48 6.22 -7.20
CA ALA A 134 15.88 5.15 -8.12
C ALA A 134 17.40 4.94 -8.18
N GLU A 135 18.17 6.01 -8.36
CA GLU A 135 19.64 5.94 -8.45
C GLU A 135 20.29 5.51 -7.13
N ALA A 136 19.77 6.02 -6.00
CA ALA A 136 20.23 5.62 -4.68
C ALA A 136 19.96 4.13 -4.40
N ILE A 137 18.81 3.60 -4.85
CA ILE A 137 18.48 2.18 -4.72
C ILE A 137 19.40 1.33 -5.60
N ARG A 138 19.67 1.75 -6.84
CA ARG A 138 20.59 1.03 -7.74
C ARG A 138 21.99 0.95 -7.14
N ARG A 139 22.53 2.09 -6.68
CA ARG A 139 23.80 2.16 -5.97
C ARG A 139 23.81 1.29 -4.71
N LEU A 140 22.73 1.27 -3.94
CA LEU A 140 22.64 0.45 -2.73
C LEU A 140 22.67 -1.06 -3.03
N LYS A 141 22.09 -1.48 -4.16
CA LYS A 141 22.12 -2.88 -4.64
C LYS A 141 23.52 -3.30 -5.08
N GLU A 142 24.26 -2.43 -5.76
CA GLU A 142 25.59 -2.72 -6.31
C GLU A 142 26.73 -2.59 -5.29
N SER A 143 26.65 -1.60 -4.39
CA SER A 143 27.80 -1.16 -3.59
C SER A 143 28.04 -1.96 -2.30
N GLY A 144 27.03 -2.70 -1.81
CA GLY A 144 27.13 -3.35 -0.50
C GLY A 144 27.23 -2.37 0.69
N LEU A 145 27.20 -1.05 0.47
CA LEU A 145 27.41 -0.02 1.49
C LEU A 145 26.25 0.10 2.49
N PRO A 146 26.47 0.77 3.65
CA PRO A 146 25.40 1.12 4.57
C PRO A 146 24.39 2.09 3.94
N THR A 147 23.11 1.91 4.24
CA THR A 147 22.03 2.78 3.72
C THR A 147 22.25 4.26 4.02
N ALA A 148 22.84 4.60 5.18
CA ALA A 148 23.12 5.98 5.56
C ALA A 148 24.22 6.62 4.69
N GLN A 149 25.23 5.85 4.28
CA GLN A 149 26.31 6.33 3.43
C GLN A 149 25.81 6.59 2.01
N VAL A 150 25.02 5.67 1.46
CA VAL A 150 24.37 5.87 0.16
C VAL A 150 23.39 7.04 0.23
N ALA A 151 22.61 7.18 1.30
CA ALA A 151 21.73 8.33 1.46
C ALA A 151 22.52 9.66 1.43
N ALA A 152 23.66 9.74 2.11
CA ALA A 152 24.52 10.91 2.11
C ALA A 152 25.10 11.22 0.72
N GLU A 153 25.54 10.20 -0.04
CA GLU A 153 26.05 10.35 -1.42
C GLU A 153 25.02 11.05 -2.34
N PHE A 154 23.73 10.80 -2.13
CA PHE A 154 22.63 11.37 -2.94
C PHE A 154 21.90 12.55 -2.26
N GLY A 155 22.42 13.09 -1.15
CA GLY A 155 21.77 14.19 -0.42
C GLY A 155 20.39 13.83 0.15
N LEU A 156 20.16 12.55 0.43
CA LEU A 156 18.92 12.01 0.97
C LEU A 156 18.98 11.95 2.50
N GLN A 157 17.84 12.20 3.15
CA GLN A 157 17.71 11.99 4.58
C GLN A 157 17.69 10.48 4.90
N PRO A 158 18.61 9.96 5.73
CA PRO A 158 18.77 8.51 5.92
C PRO A 158 17.52 7.78 6.43
N GLU A 159 16.74 8.35 7.34
CA GLU A 159 15.54 7.68 7.88
C GLU A 159 14.36 7.67 6.91
N ALA A 160 14.17 8.75 6.15
CA ALA A 160 13.20 8.80 5.07
C ALA A 160 13.54 7.77 4.00
N PHE A 161 14.82 7.63 3.66
CA PHE A 161 15.26 6.60 2.71
C PHE A 161 15.06 5.18 3.25
N ARG A 162 15.36 4.93 4.54
CA ARG A 162 15.07 3.62 5.17
C ARG A 162 13.57 3.29 5.19
N SER A 163 12.74 4.25 5.56
CA SER A 163 11.28 4.09 5.55
C SER A 163 10.78 3.78 4.13
N TYR A 164 11.30 4.49 3.13
CA TYR A 164 11.01 4.23 1.73
C TYR A 164 11.41 2.82 1.30
N LEU A 165 12.61 2.36 1.65
CA LEU A 165 13.08 1.01 1.35
C LEU A 165 12.21 -0.07 2.02
N LYS A 166 11.78 0.14 3.27
CA LYS A 166 10.91 -0.79 3.98
C LYS A 166 9.57 -0.99 3.25
N GLU A 167 9.04 0.07 2.65
CA GLU A 167 7.75 0.07 1.97
C GLU A 167 7.84 -0.40 0.50
N HIS A 168 8.93 -0.06 -0.19
CA HIS A 168 9.07 -0.26 -1.64
C HIS A 168 10.00 -1.40 -2.05
N GLU A 169 11.01 -1.71 -1.25
CA GLU A 169 12.02 -2.73 -1.53
C GLU A 169 12.24 -3.56 -0.25
N PRO A 170 11.19 -4.23 0.27
CA PRO A 170 11.24 -4.90 1.58
C PRO A 170 12.30 -6.00 1.63
N GLU A 171 12.58 -6.66 0.51
CA GLU A 171 13.65 -7.65 0.39
C GLU A 171 15.04 -7.02 0.54
N LEU A 172 15.28 -5.88 -0.12
CA LEU A 172 16.53 -5.13 0.00
C LEU A 172 16.72 -4.60 1.43
N TYR A 173 15.63 -4.10 2.02
CA TYR A 173 15.60 -3.66 3.41
C TYR A 173 15.91 -4.82 4.37
N ALA A 174 15.29 -5.98 4.19
CA ALA A 174 15.51 -7.17 5.01
C ALA A 174 16.94 -7.72 4.87
N ARG A 175 17.54 -7.64 3.67
CA ARG A 175 18.95 -8.01 3.45
C ARG A 175 19.90 -7.10 4.24
N LYS A 176 19.56 -5.81 4.38
CA LYS A 176 20.36 -4.81 5.10
C LYS A 176 19.99 -4.68 6.59
N GLY A 177 18.98 -5.40 7.06
CA GLY A 177 18.44 -5.32 8.40
C GLY A 177 19.25 -6.04 9.48
N MET A 178 18.65 -6.18 10.66
CA MET A 178 19.21 -6.93 11.78
C MET A 178 18.75 -8.39 11.71
N VAL A 179 19.64 -9.30 12.09
CA VAL A 179 19.36 -10.73 12.28
C VAL A 179 19.25 -10.99 13.78
N ARG A 180 18.32 -11.85 14.15
CA ARG A 180 18.25 -12.35 15.53
C ARG A 180 19.24 -13.47 15.74
N THR A 181 20.02 -13.38 16.79
CA THR A 181 20.91 -14.45 17.24
C THR A 181 20.11 -15.46 18.07
N ASP A 182 20.63 -16.66 18.22
CA ASP A 182 20.03 -17.72 19.03
C ASP A 182 19.90 -17.32 20.52
N THR A 183 20.71 -16.35 20.94
CA THR A 183 20.68 -15.70 22.26
C THR A 183 19.61 -14.61 22.40
N GLY A 184 18.78 -14.38 21.38
CA GLY A 184 17.72 -13.37 21.36
C GLY A 184 18.20 -11.94 21.07
N GLY A 185 19.51 -11.73 20.91
CA GLY A 185 20.10 -10.46 20.52
C GLY A 185 19.81 -10.08 19.07
N ALA A 186 19.75 -8.78 18.77
CA ALA A 186 19.65 -8.29 17.40
C ALA A 186 21.02 -7.78 16.94
N VAL A 187 21.54 -8.36 15.87
CA VAL A 187 22.87 -8.04 15.34
C VAL A 187 22.78 -7.65 13.87
N SER A 188 23.63 -6.74 13.41
CA SER A 188 23.69 -6.42 11.98
C SER A 188 24.02 -7.66 11.15
N ARG A 189 23.20 -7.98 10.15
CA ARG A 189 23.44 -9.10 9.22
C ARG A 189 24.82 -9.06 8.60
N ARG A 190 25.26 -7.86 8.19
CA ARG A 190 26.57 -7.63 7.56
C ARG A 190 27.73 -7.97 8.51
N SER A 191 27.62 -7.58 9.78
CA SER A 191 28.66 -7.92 10.76
C SER A 191 28.67 -9.41 11.08
N MET A 192 27.48 -10.03 11.11
CA MET A 192 27.35 -11.48 11.29
C MET A 192 28.01 -12.24 10.13
N GLU A 193 27.71 -11.87 8.88
CA GLU A 193 28.33 -12.46 7.69
C GLU A 193 29.85 -12.22 7.64
N LYS A 194 30.30 -11.01 8.02
CA LYS A 194 31.73 -10.66 8.05
C LYS A 194 32.53 -11.50 9.06
N TYR A 195 31.95 -11.78 10.22
CA TYR A 195 32.67 -12.41 11.33
C TYR A 195 32.34 -13.90 11.53
N SER A 196 31.37 -14.46 10.81
CA SER A 196 30.87 -15.83 11.00
C SER A 196 31.97 -16.90 11.01
N GLU A 197 32.86 -16.87 10.02
CA GLU A 197 33.93 -17.86 9.88
C GLU A 197 34.98 -17.71 10.99
N ALA A 198 35.36 -16.48 11.32
CA ALA A 198 36.26 -16.19 12.42
C ALA A 198 35.66 -16.56 13.78
N MET A 199 34.34 -16.38 13.97
CA MET A 199 33.64 -16.80 15.18
C MET A 199 33.60 -18.32 15.33
N HIS A 200 33.37 -19.05 14.23
CA HIS A 200 33.41 -20.51 14.24
C HIS A 200 34.79 -21.01 14.66
N LEU A 201 35.87 -20.44 14.11
CA LEU A 201 37.24 -20.78 14.51
C LEU A 201 37.52 -20.38 15.96
N TYR A 202 37.07 -19.21 16.41
CA TYR A 202 37.23 -18.78 17.80
C TYR A 202 36.57 -19.76 18.78
N GLY A 203 35.37 -20.26 18.46
CA GLY A 203 34.65 -21.21 19.31
C GLY A 203 35.14 -22.67 19.27
N THR A 204 36.04 -23.02 18.35
CA THR A 204 36.52 -24.40 18.13
C THR A 204 38.03 -24.57 18.29
N THR A 205 38.78 -23.47 18.29
CA THR A 205 40.25 -23.48 18.36
C THR A 205 40.75 -22.61 19.52
N THR A 206 42.05 -22.71 19.81
CA THR A 206 42.74 -21.84 20.78
C THR A 206 43.29 -20.56 20.14
N GLU A 207 42.89 -20.23 18.91
CA GLU A 207 43.34 -19.02 18.23
C GLU A 207 42.78 -17.76 18.90
N SER A 208 43.66 -16.82 19.24
CA SER A 208 43.23 -15.54 19.84
C SER A 208 42.50 -14.64 18.83
N VAL A 209 41.66 -13.74 19.35
CA VAL A 209 41.01 -12.66 18.59
C VAL A 209 42.00 -11.92 17.68
N LYS A 210 43.22 -11.67 18.16
CA LYS A 210 44.27 -10.94 17.42
C LYS A 210 44.88 -11.74 16.27
N SER A 211 44.92 -13.07 16.37
CA SER A 211 45.34 -13.97 15.28
C SER A 211 44.28 -13.98 14.18
N LEU A 212 43.04 -14.24 14.57
CA LEU A 212 41.90 -14.30 13.67
C LEU A 212 41.69 -12.96 12.95
N ALA A 213 41.79 -11.83 13.66
CA ALA A 213 41.68 -10.51 13.07
C ALA A 213 42.72 -10.24 11.98
N ARG A 214 43.99 -10.65 12.21
CA ARG A 214 45.04 -10.56 11.20
C ARG A 214 44.76 -11.47 10.01
N ARG A 215 44.34 -12.72 10.26
CA ARG A 215 44.06 -13.71 9.21
C ARG A 215 42.92 -13.29 8.28
N PHE A 216 41.85 -12.72 8.83
CA PHE A 216 40.66 -12.30 8.08
C PHE A 216 40.68 -10.81 7.68
N GLY A 217 41.77 -10.09 7.95
CA GLY A 217 41.96 -8.71 7.51
C GLY A 217 40.97 -7.70 8.13
N PHE A 218 40.52 -7.92 9.36
CA PHE A 218 39.64 -6.99 10.08
C PHE A 218 40.27 -6.46 11.36
N ASN A 219 39.73 -5.37 11.90
CA ASN A 219 40.22 -4.75 13.12
C ASN A 219 39.95 -5.65 14.35
N ASP A 220 41.00 -5.92 15.13
CA ASP A 220 40.97 -6.80 16.30
C ASP A 220 40.11 -6.26 17.44
N CYS A 221 40.17 -4.95 17.71
CA CYS A 221 39.31 -4.31 18.71
C CYS A 221 37.82 -4.44 18.35
N SER A 222 37.47 -4.20 17.09
CA SER A 222 36.10 -4.25 16.58
C SER A 222 35.53 -5.67 16.66
N PHE A 223 36.32 -6.67 16.27
CA PHE A 223 35.94 -8.08 16.35
C PHE A 223 35.80 -8.55 17.81
N GLY A 224 36.76 -8.21 18.67
CA GLY A 224 36.71 -8.56 20.08
C GLY A 224 35.54 -7.89 20.83
N GLN A 225 35.19 -6.65 20.48
CA GLN A 225 34.01 -5.98 21.04
C GLN A 225 32.71 -6.59 20.52
N PHE A 226 32.67 -6.97 19.24
CA PHE A 226 31.52 -7.63 18.64
C PHE A 226 31.21 -8.97 19.32
N ILE A 227 32.21 -9.82 19.53
CA ILE A 227 32.02 -11.11 20.21
C ILE A 227 31.53 -10.89 21.64
N ARG A 228 32.22 -10.08 22.44
CA ARG A 228 31.85 -9.86 23.86
C ARG A 228 30.43 -9.31 24.04
N ARG A 229 29.97 -8.45 23.13
CA ARG A 229 28.66 -7.78 23.25
C ARG A 229 27.50 -8.64 22.77
N ASN A 230 27.73 -9.51 21.78
CA ASN A 230 26.64 -10.24 21.12
C ASN A 230 26.68 -11.75 21.39
N PHE A 231 27.84 -12.29 21.79
CA PHE A 231 28.10 -13.72 21.98
C PHE A 231 28.99 -13.98 23.22
N PRO A 232 28.58 -13.57 24.44
CA PRO A 232 29.35 -13.82 25.66
C PRO A 232 29.62 -15.30 25.91
N GLU A 233 28.67 -16.19 25.59
CA GLU A 233 28.79 -17.64 25.70
C GLU A 233 29.94 -18.21 24.84
N LEU A 234 30.22 -17.58 23.69
CA LEU A 234 31.34 -17.97 22.83
C LEU A 234 32.69 -17.63 23.47
N VAL A 235 32.74 -16.55 24.26
CA VAL A 235 33.95 -16.17 25.01
C VAL A 235 34.24 -17.18 26.12
N GLU A 236 33.21 -17.59 26.86
CA GLU A 236 33.33 -18.60 27.91
C GLU A 236 33.83 -19.93 27.35
N LYS A 237 33.21 -20.41 26.26
CA LYS A 237 33.62 -21.65 25.58
C LYS A 237 35.07 -21.60 25.10
N HIS A 238 35.51 -20.50 24.51
CA HIS A 238 36.90 -20.34 24.07
C HIS A 238 37.88 -20.43 25.25
N ASN A 239 37.57 -19.76 26.37
CA ASN A 239 38.41 -19.78 27.57
C ASN A 239 38.54 -21.21 28.13
N GLU A 240 37.47 -22.00 28.14
CA GLU A 240 37.53 -23.41 28.54
C GLU A 240 38.46 -24.25 27.64
N ILE A 241 38.37 -24.07 26.32
CA ILE A 241 39.21 -24.80 25.35
C ILE A 241 40.69 -24.47 25.58
N VAL A 242 41.00 -23.18 25.77
CA VAL A 242 42.37 -22.72 26.06
C VAL A 242 42.88 -23.31 27.37
N GLN A 243 42.07 -23.32 28.43
CA GLN A 243 42.47 -23.91 29.72
C GLN A 243 42.69 -25.43 29.64
N LYS A 244 41.83 -26.17 28.92
CA LYS A 244 41.95 -27.63 28.76
C LYS A 244 43.23 -28.01 28.00
N LYS A 245 43.55 -27.29 26.91
CA LYS A 245 44.77 -27.53 26.12
C LYS A 245 46.04 -27.14 26.87
N GLY A 246 46.00 -26.07 27.68
CA GLY A 246 47.11 -25.67 28.55
C GLY A 246 47.42 -26.67 29.67
N LYS A 247 46.43 -27.47 30.11
CA LYS A 247 46.62 -28.56 31.08
C LYS A 247 47.13 -29.86 30.46
N GLN A 248 46.95 -30.08 29.15
CA GLN A 248 47.46 -31.25 28.43
C GLN A 248 48.93 -31.11 27.99
N ASN A 249 49.45 -29.88 27.91
CA ASN A 249 50.84 -29.57 27.54
C ASN A 249 51.75 -29.32 28.76
N LYS A 250 51.31 -29.71 29.96
CA LYS A 250 52.05 -29.61 31.22
C LYS A 250 52.31 -31.01 31.76
#